data_AF-A0A973ESI5-F1
#
_entry.id   AF-A0A973ESI5-F1
#
_cell.length_a   1.000
_cell.length_b   1.000
_cell.length_c   1.000
_cell.angle_alpha   90.00
_cell.angle_beta   90.00
_cell.angle_gamma   90.00
#
_symmetry.space_group_name_H-M   'P 1'
#
loop_
_entity.id
_entity.type
_entity.pdbx_description
1 polymer ?
#
loop_
_entity_poly.entity_id
_entity_poly.type
_entity_poly.pdbx_seq_one_letter_code
_entity_poly.pdbx_strand_id
1 'polypeptide(L)'
;MSNDRMNLIEACEKAITVVVHADEMKRLHQRAVRFYGEGRLRNLVLNMAADAIEDETLCGEVFVSDETMLSFLCGIWIQFLLTEIAGVKKEDLQVLAGKVFKGFGDGKCVH
;
A
#
# COMPACT_ATOMS: atom_id res chain seq x y z
N MET A 1 23.35 -19.69 -7.39
CA MET A 1 22.53 -18.53 -7.82
C MET A 1 22.18 -17.78 -6.55
N SER A 2 22.79 -16.62 -6.33
CA SER A 2 22.49 -15.80 -5.16
C SER A 2 21.05 -15.32 -5.32
N ASN A 3 20.14 -15.90 -4.53
CA ASN A 3 18.75 -15.49 -4.48
C ASN A 3 18.73 -14.22 -3.62
N ASP A 4 19.11 -13.09 -4.21
CA ASP A 4 19.16 -11.81 -3.53
C ASP A 4 17.71 -11.38 -3.29
N ARG A 5 17.17 -11.78 -2.13
CA ARG A 5 15.81 -11.42 -1.74
C ARG A 5 15.72 -9.91 -1.69
N MET A 6 14.65 -9.38 -2.25
CA MET A 6 14.37 -7.95 -2.18
C MET A 6 14.28 -7.52 -0.70
N ASN A 7 14.90 -6.39 -0.36
CA ASN A 7 14.73 -5.82 0.98
C ASN A 7 13.53 -4.86 1.03
N LEU A 8 13.10 -4.49 2.24
CA LEU A 8 11.90 -3.66 2.45
C LEU A 8 11.99 -2.29 1.77
N ILE A 9 13.20 -1.71 1.67
CA ILE A 9 13.42 -0.40 1.05
C ILE A 9 13.24 -0.51 -0.46
N GLU A 10 13.89 -1.50 -1.09
CA GLU A 10 13.74 -1.78 -2.52
C GLU A 10 12.29 -2.11 -2.89
N ALA A 11 11.62 -2.89 -2.04
CA ALA A 11 10.22 -3.22 -2.19
C ALA A 11 9.33 -1.97 -2.11
N CYS A 12 9.66 -1.02 -1.23
CA CYS A 12 8.91 0.23 -1.07
C CYS A 12 9.05 1.14 -2.30
N GLU A 13 10.26 1.20 -2.88
CA GLU A 13 10.54 1.95 -4.10
C GLU A 13 9.88 1.33 -5.34
N LYS A 14 9.88 -0.01 -5.44
CA LYS A 14 9.11 -0.70 -6.48
C LYS A 14 7.61 -0.55 -6.29
N ALA A 15 7.12 -0.60 -5.05
CA ALA A 15 5.69 -0.46 -4.74
C ALA A 15 5.16 0.90 -5.21
N ILE A 16 5.86 2.00 -4.91
CA ILE A 16 5.40 3.31 -5.38
C ILE A 16 5.41 3.39 -6.91
N THR A 17 6.41 2.79 -7.56
CA THR A 17 6.47 2.70 -9.02
C THR A 17 5.23 2.02 -9.58
N VAL A 18 4.79 0.90 -8.99
CA VAL A 18 3.55 0.22 -9.37
C VAL A 18 2.32 1.10 -9.12
N VAL A 19 2.18 1.66 -7.91
CA VAL A 19 1.01 2.45 -7.52
C VAL A 19 0.79 3.68 -8.41
N VAL A 20 1.86 4.38 -8.80
CA VAL A 20 1.74 5.59 -9.66
C VAL A 20 1.49 5.28 -11.14
N HIS A 21 1.36 4.01 -11.54
CA HIS A 21 0.83 3.69 -12.88
C HIS A 21 -0.64 4.10 -13.02
N ALA A 22 -1.39 4.16 -11.91
CA ALA A 22 -2.72 4.74 -11.91
C ALA A 22 -2.63 6.27 -11.85
N ASP A 23 -3.19 6.96 -12.86
CA ASP A 23 -3.09 8.43 -12.98
C ASP A 23 -3.58 9.18 -11.74
N GLU A 24 -4.65 8.69 -11.11
CA GLU A 24 -5.19 9.32 -9.89
C GLU A 24 -4.22 9.17 -8.71
N MET A 25 -3.64 7.98 -8.53
CA MET A 25 -2.62 7.74 -7.50
C MET A 25 -1.35 8.55 -7.77
N LYS A 26 -0.96 8.70 -9.03
CA LYS A 26 0.15 9.57 -9.43
C LYS A 26 -0.08 11.02 -9.02
N ARG A 27 -1.29 11.56 -9.20
CA ARG A 27 -1.64 12.92 -8.76
C ARG A 27 -1.58 13.06 -7.25
N LEU A 28 -2.11 12.09 -6.51
CA LEU A 28 -2.02 12.07 -5.05
C LEU A 28 -0.57 11.97 -4.58
N HIS A 29 0.26 11.13 -5.21
CA HIS A 29 1.67 11.03 -4.89
C HIS A 29 2.41 12.35 -5.16
N GLN A 30 2.18 13.00 -6.31
CA GLN A 30 2.77 14.31 -6.60
C GLN A 30 2.35 15.38 -5.57
N ARG A 31 1.09 15.34 -5.14
CA ARG A 31 0.60 16.20 -4.06
C ARG A 31 1.32 15.89 -2.74
N ALA A 32 1.46 14.63 -2.38
CA ALA A 32 2.20 14.19 -1.19
C ALA A 32 3.65 14.66 -1.21
N VAL A 33 4.35 14.51 -2.34
CA VAL A 33 5.73 14.98 -2.51
C VAL A 33 5.84 16.49 -2.28
N ARG A 34 4.86 17.28 -2.73
CA ARG A 34 4.85 18.74 -2.48
C ARG A 34 4.66 19.10 -1.01
N PHE A 35 3.89 18.32 -0.25
CA PHE A 35 3.63 18.59 1.17
C PHE A 35 4.76 18.11 2.09
N TYR A 36 5.32 16.92 1.81
CA TYR A 36 6.26 16.26 2.72
C TYR A 36 7.71 16.31 2.22
N GLY A 37 7.93 16.37 0.91
CA GLY A 37 9.21 16.06 0.27
C GLY A 37 9.43 14.55 0.15
N GLU A 38 10.17 14.12 -0.88
CA GLU A 38 10.33 12.69 -1.23
C GLU A 38 10.92 11.85 -0.08
N GLY A 39 12.01 12.34 0.55
CA GLY A 39 12.67 11.60 1.62
C GLY A 39 11.80 11.40 2.86
N ARG A 40 11.06 12.44 3.26
CA ARG A 40 10.13 12.36 4.40
C ARG A 40 8.94 11.46 4.09
N LEU A 41 8.41 11.57 2.87
CA LEU A 41 7.29 10.75 2.41
C LEU A 41 7.64 9.26 2.45
N ARG A 42 8.83 8.88 1.95
CA ARG A 42 9.32 7.51 2.01
C ARG A 42 9.44 7.01 3.45
N ASN A 43 10.00 7.82 4.34
CA ASN A 43 10.15 7.44 5.75
C ASN A 43 8.80 7.27 6.44
N LEU A 44 7.80 8.11 6.15
CA LEU A 44 6.45 7.94 6.71
C LEU A 44 5.84 6.60 6.30
N VAL A 45 5.98 6.23 5.03
CA VAL A 45 5.47 4.94 4.51
C VAL A 45 6.19 3.76 5.12
N LEU A 46 7.52 3.83 5.23
CA LEU A 46 8.30 2.78 5.89
C LEU A 46 7.96 2.64 7.38
N ASN A 47 7.70 3.76 8.08
CA ASN A 47 7.27 3.71 9.48
C ASN A 47 5.89 3.05 9.62
N MET A 48 4.92 3.41 8.77
CA MET A 48 3.61 2.74 8.79
C MET A 48 3.73 1.24 8.47
N ALA A 49 4.64 0.86 7.57
CA ALA A 49 4.92 -0.52 7.28
C ALA A 49 5.53 -1.23 8.50
N ALA A 50 6.48 -0.58 9.20
CA ALA A 50 7.09 -1.09 10.43
C ALA A 50 6.05 -1.27 11.55
N ASP A 51 5.19 -0.28 11.78
CA ASP A 51 4.12 -0.34 12.77
C ASP A 51 3.13 -1.48 12.46
N ALA A 52 2.82 -1.70 11.18
CA ALA A 52 1.91 -2.77 10.77
C ALA A 52 2.51 -4.18 10.98
N ILE A 53 3.82 -4.36 10.75
CA ILE A 53 4.50 -5.66 10.95
C ILE A 53 4.89 -5.94 12.42
N GLU A 54 4.55 -5.07 13.36
CA GLU A 54 4.63 -5.40 14.79
C GLU A 54 3.70 -6.58 15.17
N ASP A 55 2.66 -6.83 14.36
CA ASP A 55 1.90 -8.08 14.42
C ASP A 55 2.74 -9.24 13.85
N GLU A 56 3.18 -10.15 14.73
CA GLU A 56 4.01 -11.31 14.37
C GLU A 56 3.37 -12.19 13.28
N THR A 57 2.05 -12.26 13.22
CA THR A 57 1.31 -13.02 12.20
C THR A 57 1.48 -12.36 10.83
N LEU A 58 1.26 -11.05 10.76
CA LEU A 58 1.40 -10.29 9.53
C LEU A 58 2.86 -10.23 9.06
N CYS A 59 3.80 -10.11 10.00
CA CYS A 59 5.23 -10.19 9.70
C CYS A 59 5.57 -11.50 8.98
N GLY A 60 5.10 -12.64 9.51
CA GLY A 60 5.29 -13.95 8.90
C GLY A 60 4.78 -14.02 7.46
N GLU A 61 3.61 -13.44 7.18
CA GLU A 61 2.98 -13.42 5.86
C GLU A 61 3.67 -12.48 4.87
N VAL A 62 4.10 -11.30 5.32
CA VAL A 62 4.73 -10.28 4.47
C VAL A 62 6.08 -10.77 3.95
N PHE A 63 6.89 -11.42 4.79
CA PHE A 63 8.26 -11.85 4.43
C PHE A 63 8.35 -13.26 3.79
N VAL A 64 7.22 -13.88 3.42
CA VAL A 64 7.20 -15.17 2.71
C VAL A 64 7.86 -15.07 1.34
N SER A 65 7.56 -14.02 0.57
CA SER A 65 8.11 -13.80 -0.76
C SER A 65 8.28 -12.30 -1.10
N ASP A 66 9.06 -12.02 -2.15
CA ASP A 66 9.22 -10.67 -2.68
C ASP A 66 7.88 -10.09 -3.18
N GLU A 67 6.99 -10.95 -3.70
CA GLU A 67 5.67 -10.57 -4.18
C GLU A 67 4.71 -10.20 -3.03
N THR A 68 4.74 -10.94 -1.92
CA THR A 68 3.93 -10.61 -0.74
C THR A 68 4.37 -9.29 -0.14
N MET A 69 5.68 -9.07 -0.02
CA MET A 69 6.23 -7.81 0.48
C MET A 69 5.91 -6.63 -0.43
N LEU A 70 6.03 -6.80 -1.76
CA LEU A 70 5.65 -5.76 -2.72
C LEU A 70 4.17 -5.42 -2.63
N SER A 71 3.30 -6.43 -2.58
CA SER A 71 1.84 -6.25 -2.50
C SER A 71 1.43 -5.55 -1.21
N PHE A 72 2.06 -5.92 -0.09
CA PHE A 72 1.86 -5.26 1.19
C PHE A 72 2.20 -3.77 1.12
N LEU A 73 3.38 -3.42 0.60
CA LEU A 73 3.80 -2.03 0.47
C LEU A 73 2.95 -1.24 -0.53
N CYS A 74 2.46 -1.86 -1.62
CA CYS A 74 1.45 -1.25 -2.49
C CYS A 74 0.19 -0.89 -1.69
N GLY A 75 -0.26 -1.78 -0.82
CA GLY A 75 -1.40 -1.55 0.09
C GLY A 75 -1.18 -0.36 1.01
N ILE A 76 -0.02 -0.29 1.68
CA ILE A 76 0.33 0.84 2.56
C ILE A 76 0.36 2.16 1.78
N TRP A 77 0.97 2.18 0.59
CA TRP A 77 0.99 3.38 -0.26
C TRP A 77 -0.41 3.84 -0.66
N ILE A 78 -1.25 2.93 -1.13
CA ILE A 78 -2.63 3.26 -1.53
C ILE A 78 -3.41 3.79 -0.32
N GLN A 79 -3.30 3.12 0.83
CA GLN A 79 -3.98 3.55 2.05
C GLN A 79 -3.55 4.96 2.44
N PHE A 80 -2.24 5.22 2.49
CA PHE A 80 -1.71 6.55 2.82
C PHE A 80 -2.19 7.63 1.86
N LEU A 81 -2.13 7.39 0.55
CA LEU A 81 -2.56 8.37 -0.45
C LEU A 81 -4.05 8.68 -0.32
N LEU A 82 -4.88 7.67 -0.01
CA LEU A 82 -6.31 7.85 0.18
C LEU A 82 -6.62 8.56 1.50
N THR A 83 -6.01 8.16 2.62
CA THR A 83 -6.35 8.74 3.93
C THR A 83 -5.71 10.10 4.15
N GLU A 84 -4.39 10.19 3.98
CA GLU A 84 -3.63 11.38 4.38
C GLU A 84 -3.68 12.48 3.31
N ILE A 85 -3.80 12.11 2.03
CA ILE A 85 -3.71 13.08 0.92
C ILE A 85 -5.07 13.38 0.30
N ALA A 86 -5.87 12.35 0.01
CA ALA A 86 -7.22 12.53 -0.52
C ALA A 86 -8.25 12.86 0.57
N GLY A 87 -7.92 12.62 1.86
CA GLY A 87 -8.80 12.91 2.99
C GLY A 87 -9.95 11.92 3.14
N VAL A 88 -9.81 10.72 2.58
CA VAL A 88 -10.79 9.64 2.76
C VAL A 88 -10.67 9.12 4.19
N LYS A 89 -11.78 9.07 4.92
CA LYS A 89 -11.76 8.54 6.29
C LYS A 89 -11.43 7.05 6.27
N LYS A 90 -10.60 6.60 7.22
CA LYS A 90 -10.19 5.19 7.32
C LYS A 90 -11.41 4.27 7.49
N GLU A 91 -12.43 4.73 8.21
CA GLU A 91 -13.68 4.01 8.43
C GLU A 91 -14.44 3.81 7.12
N ASP A 92 -14.42 4.81 6.23
CA ASP A 92 -15.09 4.75 4.93
C ASP A 92 -14.40 3.74 4.00
N LEU A 93 -13.06 3.62 4.06
CA LEU A 93 -12.32 2.59 3.33
C LEU A 93 -12.66 1.19 3.80
N GLN A 94 -12.75 0.96 5.12
CA GLN A 94 -13.13 -0.34 5.66
C GLN A 94 -14.56 -0.72 5.30
N VAL A 95 -15.49 0.24 5.37
CA VAL A 95 -16.89 0.04 4.95
C VAL A 95 -16.96 -0.27 3.45
N LEU A 96 -16.20 0.44 2.62
CA LEU A 96 -16.17 0.23 1.18
C LEU A 96 -15.59 -1.15 0.82
N ALA A 97 -14.45 -1.52 1.40
CA ALA A 97 -13.88 -2.86 1.24
C ALA A 97 -14.89 -3.94 1.66
N GLY A 98 -15.51 -3.79 2.83
CA GLY A 98 -16.52 -4.74 3.32
C GLY A 98 -17.73 -4.86 2.39
N LYS A 99 -18.19 -3.76 1.77
CA LYS A 99 -19.29 -3.79 0.78
C LYS A 99 -18.88 -4.44 -0.54
N VAL A 100 -17.69 -4.14 -1.04
CA VAL A 100 -17.15 -4.70 -2.28
C VAL A 100 -16.96 -6.22 -2.13
N PHE A 101 -16.32 -6.68 -1.04
CA PHE A 101 -16.08 -8.10 -0.81
C PHE A 101 -17.36 -8.88 -0.45
N LYS A 102 -18.34 -8.27 0.21
CA LYS A 102 -19.68 -8.87 0.36
C LYS A 102 -20.40 -8.98 -0.99
N GLY A 103 -20.21 -8.03 -1.90
CA GLY A 103 -20.77 -8.07 -3.25
C GLY A 103 -20.21 -9.19 -4.14
N PHE A 104 -18.99 -9.66 -3.87
CA PHE A 104 -18.40 -10.81 -4.58
C PHE A 104 -18.93 -12.17 -4.09
N GLY A 105 -19.52 -12.23 -2.88
CA GLY A 105 -20.16 -13.45 -2.36
C GLY A 105 -21.53 -13.75 -2.98
N ASP A 106 -22.21 -12.72 -3.52
CA ASP A 106 -23.53 -12.83 -4.15
C ASP A 106 -23.42 -12.74 -5.68
N GLY A 107 -22.69 -13.68 -6.30
CA GLY A 107 -22.92 -14.12 -7.68
C GLY A 107 -23.28 -13.08 -8.75
N LYS A 108 -22.69 -11.88 -8.71
CA LYS A 108 -22.86 -10.89 -9.78
C LYS A 108 -21.55 -10.74 -10.52
N CYS A 109 -21.40 -11.58 -11.55
CA CYS A 109 -20.53 -11.29 -12.69
C CYS A 109 -20.87 -9.88 -13.18
N VAL A 110 -19.88 -8.98 -13.12
CA VAL A 110 -19.90 -7.78 -13.95
C VAL A 110 -19.25 -8.22 -15.27
N HIS A 111 -20.04 -8.14 -16.34
CA HIS A 111 -19.77 -8.63 -17.69
C HIS A 111 -18.40 -8.27 -18.26
#